data_AF-A0AAW2TN22-F1
#
_entry.id   AF-A0AAW2TN22-F1
#
_cell.length_a   1.000
_cell.length_b   1.000
_cell.length_c   1.000
_cell.angle_alpha   90.00
_cell.angle_beta   90.00
_cell.angle_gamma   90.00
#
_symmetry.space_group_name_H-M   'P 1'
#
loop_
_entity.id
_entity.type
_entity.pdbx_description
1 polymer ?
#
loop_
_entity_poly.entity_id
_entity_poly.type
_entity_poly.pdbx_seq_one_letter_code
_entity_poly.pdbx_strand_id
1 'polypeptide(L)'
;MVELRQQVTRETLPTERCAPFSEQIMIEELPVHFRAPAHLPVYDGSTDPAEHIHKIENAALLHRYIDSIKCRIFLSTLTSSAQQWFDQLLGGSVRSFAEFNSLFQHQFASSRTYKKSTINLFGIKQEEKETLRTYVQRFNTAVLEVPTPHQEVLVSALIQGLRGGPLFESLVKRPAIDFLDVLACTEKVHEFGRCLVGKTE
;
A
#
# COMPACT_ATOMS: atom_id res chain seq x y z
N MET A 1 11.25 62.93 -46.25
CA MET A 1 11.26 61.46 -46.38
C MET A 1 12.02 60.89 -45.19
N VAL A 2 11.33 60.74 -44.05
CA VAL A 2 11.90 60.16 -42.83
C VAL A 2 10.89 59.14 -42.34
N GLU A 3 11.24 57.86 -42.38
CA GLU A 3 10.59 56.81 -41.61
C GLU A 3 11.68 55.89 -41.04
N LEU A 4 11.98 56.08 -39.76
CA LEU A 4 12.72 55.13 -38.94
C LEU A 4 11.67 54.26 -38.23
N ARG A 5 11.56 53.00 -38.65
CA ARG A 5 10.74 51.99 -37.99
C ARG A 5 11.36 51.62 -36.64
N GLN A 6 10.71 51.97 -35.54
CA GLN A 6 10.97 51.39 -34.23
C GLN A 6 10.33 50.00 -34.18
N GLN A 7 11.15 48.96 -34.00
CA GLN A 7 10.70 47.65 -33.55
C GLN A 7 10.55 47.72 -32.03
N VAL A 8 9.32 47.66 -31.56
CA VAL A 8 9.01 47.41 -30.15
C VAL A 8 9.31 45.94 -29.87
N THR A 9 10.40 45.69 -29.16
CA THR A 9 10.73 44.40 -28.57
C THR A 9 9.60 44.04 -27.61
N ARG A 10 8.80 43.03 -27.95
CA ARG A 10 7.86 42.41 -27.00
C ARG A 10 8.70 41.71 -25.94
N GLU A 11 8.81 42.33 -24.77
CA GLU A 11 9.26 41.66 -23.56
C GLU A 11 8.33 40.49 -23.28
N THR A 12 8.87 39.27 -23.34
CA THR A 12 8.17 38.05 -22.97
C THR A 12 7.93 38.09 -21.46
N LEU A 13 6.67 38.23 -21.06
CA LEU A 13 6.24 38.03 -19.66
C LEU A 13 6.74 36.68 -19.16
N PRO A 14 7.15 36.55 -17.89
CA PRO A 14 7.47 35.25 -17.31
C PRO A 14 6.26 34.35 -17.51
N THR A 15 6.45 33.18 -18.13
CA THR A 15 5.43 32.16 -18.28
C THR A 15 4.75 31.96 -16.93
N GLU A 16 3.49 32.40 -16.80
CA GLU A 16 2.64 31.99 -15.68
C GLU A 16 2.75 30.47 -15.62
N ARG A 17 3.35 29.95 -14.55
CA ARG A 17 3.42 28.50 -14.35
C ARG A 17 1.99 28.03 -14.16
N CYS A 18 1.38 27.62 -15.27
CA CYS A 18 0.04 27.08 -15.26
C CYS A 18 0.05 25.82 -14.39
N ALA A 19 -0.83 25.74 -13.41
CA ALA A 19 -0.89 24.61 -12.50
C ALA A 19 -1.04 23.30 -13.31
N PRO A 20 -0.36 22.20 -12.94
CA PRO A 20 -0.50 20.93 -13.64
C PRO A 20 -1.94 20.39 -13.72
N PHE A 21 -2.77 20.74 -12.74
CA PHE A 21 -4.19 20.43 -12.76
C PHE A 21 -4.94 21.28 -13.78
N SER A 22 -5.94 20.67 -14.42
CA SER A 22 -6.85 21.39 -15.31
C SER A 22 -7.63 22.47 -14.56
N GLU A 23 -8.10 23.47 -15.32
CA GLU A 23 -8.91 24.55 -14.77
C GLU A 23 -10.12 24.01 -14.00
N GLN A 24 -10.77 22.94 -14.49
CA GLN A 24 -11.92 22.31 -13.81
C GLN A 24 -11.59 21.85 -12.38
N ILE A 25 -10.39 21.29 -12.16
CA ILE A 25 -9.96 20.87 -10.82
C ILE A 25 -9.68 22.09 -9.94
N MET A 26 -9.15 23.16 -10.54
CA MET A 26 -8.73 24.37 -9.82
C MET A 26 -9.89 25.29 -9.43
N ILE A 27 -10.93 25.37 -10.26
CA ILE A 27 -12.12 26.20 -10.01
C ILE A 27 -13.11 25.55 -9.05
N GLU A 28 -12.98 24.24 -8.78
CA GLU A 28 -13.88 23.54 -7.88
C GLU A 28 -13.82 24.14 -6.46
N GLU A 29 -14.98 24.57 -5.98
CA GLU A 29 -15.11 25.17 -4.65
C GLU A 29 -14.90 24.13 -3.56
N LEU A 30 -14.10 24.49 -2.56
CA LEU A 30 -14.00 23.67 -1.36
C LEU A 30 -15.22 23.91 -0.46
N PRO A 31 -15.68 22.89 0.26
CA PRO A 31 -16.71 23.07 1.29
C PRO A 31 -16.37 24.19 2.26
N VAL A 32 -17.40 24.88 2.76
CA VAL A 32 -17.23 25.93 3.78
C VAL A 32 -16.53 25.34 5.02
N HIS A 33 -15.45 25.99 5.47
CA HIS A 33 -14.57 25.51 6.54
C HIS A 33 -13.77 24.23 6.23
N PHE A 34 -13.52 23.93 4.96
CA PHE A 34 -12.66 22.82 4.57
C PHE A 34 -11.30 22.88 5.27
N ARG A 35 -10.92 21.76 5.88
CA ARG A 35 -9.55 21.51 6.33
C ARG A 35 -9.08 20.21 5.73
N ALA A 36 -7.87 20.24 5.18
CA ALA A 36 -7.21 19.01 4.75
C ALA A 36 -7.05 18.07 5.96
N PRO A 37 -7.26 16.75 5.79
CA PRO A 37 -7.11 15.82 6.90
C PRO A 37 -5.66 15.80 7.40
N ALA A 38 -5.45 16.27 8.63
CA ALA A 38 -4.11 16.40 9.22
C ALA A 38 -3.40 15.06 9.50
N HIS A 39 -4.13 13.95 9.43
CA HIS A 39 -3.61 12.60 9.66
C HIS A 39 -3.05 11.95 8.38
N LEU A 40 -3.19 12.59 7.22
CA LEU A 40 -2.62 12.04 5.99
C LEU A 40 -1.09 12.12 6.06
N PRO A 41 -0.37 11.02 5.76
CA PRO A 41 1.07 11.06 5.73
C PRO A 41 1.55 11.94 4.57
N VAL A 42 2.76 12.48 4.70
CA VAL A 42 3.46 13.09 3.58
C VAL A 42 4.15 12.03 2.73
N TYR A 43 4.34 12.33 1.45
CA TYR A 43 5.03 11.46 0.50
C TYR A 43 6.20 12.19 -0.14
N ASP A 44 7.41 11.71 0.12
CA ASP A 44 8.66 12.30 -0.36
C ASP A 44 9.22 11.60 -1.62
N GLY A 45 8.59 10.50 -2.05
CA GLY A 45 9.05 9.67 -3.16
C GLY A 45 9.70 8.35 -2.76
N SER A 46 9.90 8.07 -1.46
CA SER A 46 10.67 6.91 -1.00
C SER A 46 9.85 5.67 -0.64
N THR A 47 8.57 5.84 -0.30
CA THR A 47 7.68 4.75 0.13
C THR A 47 6.81 4.23 -1.00
N ASP A 48 6.05 3.16 -0.75
CA ASP A 48 5.18 2.56 -1.76
C ASP A 48 4.10 3.56 -2.23
N PRO A 49 4.07 3.93 -3.53
CA PRO A 49 3.09 4.87 -4.04
C PRO A 49 1.65 4.34 -3.96
N ALA A 50 1.43 3.02 -4.04
CA ALA A 50 0.10 2.44 -3.96
C ALA A 50 -0.45 2.50 -2.53
N GLU A 51 0.40 2.33 -1.51
CA GLU A 51 -0.01 2.48 -0.12
C GLU A 51 -0.42 3.94 0.18
N HIS A 52 0.33 4.89 -0.36
CA HIS A 52 0.01 6.31 -0.21
C HIS A 52 -1.32 6.69 -0.87
N ILE A 53 -1.56 6.23 -2.11
CA ILE A 53 -2.85 6.40 -2.81
C ILE A 53 -3.99 5.82 -1.96
N HIS A 54 -3.82 4.61 -1.43
CA HIS A 54 -4.86 3.95 -0.64
C HIS A 54 -5.25 4.76 0.62
N LYS A 55 -4.28 5.41 1.28
CA LYS A 55 -4.57 6.29 2.43
C LYS A 55 -5.40 7.51 2.03
N ILE A 56 -5.11 8.11 0.87
CA ILE A 56 -5.88 9.22 0.33
C ILE A 56 -7.29 8.75 -0.05
N GLU A 57 -7.44 7.60 -0.69
CA GLU A 57 -8.73 7.03 -1.05
C GLU A 57 -9.59 6.72 0.18
N ASN A 58 -8.99 6.19 1.25
CA ASN A 58 -9.69 5.94 2.51
C ASN A 58 -10.16 7.24 3.17
N ALA A 59 -9.33 8.28 3.19
CA ALA A 59 -9.74 9.61 3.69
C ALA A 59 -10.84 10.22 2.81
N ALA A 60 -10.73 10.07 1.49
CA ALA A 60 -11.73 10.53 0.53
C ALA A 60 -13.06 9.81 0.70
N LEU A 61 -13.05 8.51 1.00
CA LEU A 61 -14.25 7.73 1.30
C LEU A 61 -14.93 8.24 2.57
N LEU A 62 -14.16 8.46 3.64
CA LEU A 62 -14.68 8.95 4.92
C LEU A 62 -15.33 10.34 4.80
N HIS A 63 -14.68 11.24 4.06
CA HIS A 63 -15.12 12.63 3.92
C HIS A 63 -15.92 12.91 2.64
N ARG A 64 -16.20 11.88 1.84
CA ARG A 64 -16.95 11.94 0.57
C ARG A 64 -16.40 12.96 -0.43
N TYR A 65 -15.07 12.99 -0.57
CA TYR A 65 -14.41 13.91 -1.51
C TYR A 65 -14.69 13.52 -2.97
N ILE A 66 -15.00 14.52 -3.78
CA ILE A 66 -15.01 14.42 -5.25
C ILE A 66 -13.58 14.47 -5.79
N ASP A 67 -13.38 14.04 -7.03
CA ASP A 67 -12.05 13.87 -7.63
C ASP A 67 -11.19 15.14 -7.62
N SER A 68 -11.77 16.31 -7.87
CA SER A 68 -11.06 17.60 -7.80
C SER A 68 -10.48 17.85 -6.41
N ILE A 69 -11.24 17.55 -5.35
CA ILE A 69 -10.78 17.67 -3.96
C ILE A 69 -9.72 16.62 -3.66
N LYS A 70 -9.88 15.38 -4.15
CA LYS A 70 -8.86 14.32 -3.98
C LYS A 70 -7.53 14.74 -4.59
N CYS A 71 -7.51 15.31 -5.80
CA CYS A 71 -6.30 15.81 -6.45
C CYS A 71 -5.58 16.86 -5.60
N ARG A 72 -6.33 17.83 -5.08
CA ARG A 72 -5.77 18.92 -4.27
C ARG A 72 -5.27 18.45 -2.90
N ILE A 73 -5.99 17.52 -2.27
CA ILE A 73 -5.53 16.86 -1.04
C ILE A 73 -4.27 16.05 -1.31
N PHE A 74 -4.24 15.26 -2.38
CA PHE A 74 -3.05 14.50 -2.76
C PHE A 74 -1.86 15.44 -2.96
N LEU A 75 -2.01 16.51 -3.74
CA LEU A 75 -0.96 17.52 -3.88
C LEU A 75 -0.45 18.04 -2.53
N SER A 76 -1.34 18.32 -1.56
CA SER A 76 -0.93 18.80 -0.24
C SER A 76 -0.10 17.81 0.58
N THR A 77 -0.11 16.52 0.21
CA THR A 77 0.72 15.49 0.85
C THR A 77 2.10 15.34 0.21
N LEU A 78 2.34 15.90 -0.98
CA LEU A 78 3.61 15.75 -1.67
C LEU A 78 4.67 16.66 -1.05
N THR A 79 5.88 16.12 -0.90
CA THR A 79 7.05 16.88 -0.45
C THR A 79 8.29 16.47 -1.24
N SER A 80 9.38 17.23 -1.11
CA SER A 80 10.70 16.88 -1.63
C SER A 80 10.66 16.47 -3.12
N SER A 81 11.16 15.28 -3.46
CA SER A 81 11.22 14.78 -4.84
C SER A 81 9.84 14.63 -5.47
N ALA A 82 8.80 14.31 -4.67
CA ALA A 82 7.44 14.19 -5.17
C ALA A 82 6.82 15.54 -5.55
N GLN A 83 7.08 16.58 -4.76
CA GLN A 83 6.67 17.94 -5.10
C GLN A 83 7.42 18.43 -6.35
N GLN A 84 8.73 18.20 -6.44
CA GLN A 84 9.53 18.59 -7.60
C GLN A 84 9.07 17.93 -8.90
N TRP A 85 8.67 16.65 -8.83
CA TRP A 85 8.09 15.96 -9.97
C TRP A 85 6.75 16.58 -10.39
N PHE A 86 5.88 16.88 -9.43
CA PHE A 86 4.60 17.52 -9.73
C PHE A 86 4.79 18.87 -10.42
N ASP A 87 5.73 19.68 -9.93
CA ASP A 87 6.06 21.00 -10.50
C ASP A 87 6.63 20.94 -11.93
N GLN A 88 7.07 19.76 -12.39
CA GLN A 88 7.58 19.53 -13.75
C GLN A 88 6.49 19.10 -14.75
N LEU A 89 5.29 18.78 -14.27
CA LEU A 89 4.18 18.43 -15.15
C LEU A 89 3.72 19.63 -15.98
N LEU A 90 3.23 19.35 -17.18
CA LEU A 90 2.69 20.39 -18.07
C LEU A 90 1.40 20.97 -17.47
N GLY A 91 1.25 22.29 -17.57
CA GLY A 91 0.04 22.97 -17.10
C GLY A 91 -1.24 22.40 -17.73
N GLY A 92 -2.24 22.11 -16.90
CA GLY A 92 -3.51 21.52 -17.33
C GLY A 92 -3.43 20.08 -17.87
N SER A 93 -2.30 19.38 -17.70
CA SER A 93 -2.15 18.00 -18.18
C SER A 93 -2.93 16.98 -17.38
N VAL A 94 -3.29 17.30 -16.13
CA VAL A 94 -4.01 16.39 -15.22
C VAL A 94 -5.46 16.83 -15.10
N ARG A 95 -6.39 16.04 -15.66
CA ARG A 95 -7.83 16.37 -15.73
C ARG A 95 -8.69 15.59 -14.75
N SER A 96 -8.15 14.54 -14.13
CA SER A 96 -8.87 13.72 -13.15
C SER A 96 -7.95 13.10 -12.12
N PHE A 97 -8.52 12.60 -11.03
CA PHE A 97 -7.78 11.85 -10.01
C PHE A 97 -7.20 10.54 -10.59
N ALA A 98 -7.92 9.88 -11.49
CA ALA A 98 -7.45 8.68 -12.16
C ALA A 98 -6.20 8.93 -13.02
N GLU A 99 -6.20 10.01 -13.80
CA GLU A 99 -5.01 10.44 -14.57
C GLU A 99 -3.85 10.76 -13.64
N PHE A 100 -4.11 11.48 -12.53
CA PHE A 100 -3.07 11.81 -11.57
C PHE A 100 -2.45 10.57 -10.94
N ASN A 101 -3.27 9.62 -10.48
CA ASN A 101 -2.82 8.36 -9.91
C ASN A 101 -1.99 7.54 -10.89
N SER A 102 -2.36 7.53 -12.17
CA SER A 102 -1.61 6.82 -13.21
C SER A 102 -0.22 7.42 -13.41
N LEU A 103 -0.13 8.74 -13.56
CA LEU A 103 1.14 9.46 -13.71
C LEU A 103 2.03 9.28 -12.48
N PHE A 104 1.45 9.41 -11.28
CA PHE A 104 2.16 9.24 -10.01
C PHE A 104 2.71 7.82 -9.86
N GLN A 105 1.89 6.80 -10.11
CA GLN A 105 2.32 5.40 -10.04
C GLN A 105 3.40 5.06 -11.07
N HIS A 106 3.35 5.68 -12.25
CA HIS A 106 4.37 5.52 -13.28
C HIS A 106 5.69 6.17 -12.83
N GLN A 107 5.64 7.40 -12.29
CA GLN A 107 6.82 8.11 -11.82
C GLN A 107 7.55 7.37 -10.69
N PHE A 108 6.80 6.95 -9.67
CA PHE A 108 7.38 6.33 -8.46
C PHE A 108 7.39 4.80 -8.54
N ALA A 109 7.40 4.24 -9.75
CA ALA A 109 7.38 2.80 -9.96
C ALA A 109 8.59 2.09 -9.31
N SER A 110 9.75 2.75 -9.23
CA SER A 110 10.95 2.23 -8.56
C SER A 110 10.84 2.18 -7.03
N SER A 111 9.94 2.96 -6.43
CA SER A 111 9.70 3.00 -4.98
C SER A 111 8.64 2.00 -4.53
N ARG A 112 8.06 1.25 -5.46
CA ARG A 112 7.08 0.20 -5.14
C ARG A 112 7.71 -0.88 -4.29
N THR A 113 7.04 -1.23 -3.20
CA THR A 113 7.39 -2.43 -2.47
C THR A 113 6.80 -3.62 -3.22
N TYR A 114 7.66 -4.51 -3.70
CA TYR A 114 7.18 -5.75 -4.30
C TYR A 114 6.54 -6.59 -3.20
N LYS A 115 5.25 -6.89 -3.35
CA LYS A 115 4.58 -7.83 -2.47
C LYS A 115 5.32 -9.16 -2.48
N LYS A 116 5.40 -9.83 -1.33
CA LYS A 116 6.15 -11.09 -1.23
C LYS A 116 5.48 -12.16 -2.09
N SER A 117 6.28 -13.03 -2.70
CA SER A 117 5.77 -14.18 -3.44
C SER A 117 5.33 -15.28 -2.47
N THR A 118 4.44 -16.16 -2.91
CA THR A 118 4.11 -17.38 -2.16
C THR A 118 5.34 -18.23 -1.86
N ILE A 119 6.38 -18.16 -2.69
CA ILE A 119 7.68 -18.83 -2.47
C ILE A 119 8.32 -18.39 -1.14
N ASN A 120 8.15 -17.12 -0.74
CA ASN A 120 8.72 -16.60 0.51
C ASN A 120 8.13 -17.30 1.74
N LEU A 121 6.88 -17.79 1.68
CA LEU A 121 6.22 -18.47 2.80
C LEU A 121 6.93 -19.80 3.14
N PHE A 122 7.48 -20.49 2.15
CA PHE A 122 8.20 -21.75 2.36
C PHE A 122 9.51 -21.59 3.14
N GLY A 123 10.06 -20.37 3.16
CA GLY A 123 11.23 -20.02 3.96
C GLY A 123 10.94 -19.81 5.45
N ILE A 124 9.66 -19.73 5.84
CA ILE A 124 9.27 -19.53 7.24
C ILE A 124 9.26 -20.88 7.94
N LYS A 125 10.28 -21.13 8.74
CA LYS A 125 10.42 -22.36 9.53
C LYS A 125 10.17 -22.08 11.02
N GLN A 126 9.61 -23.07 11.71
CA GLN A 126 9.51 -23.06 13.15
C GLN A 126 10.90 -23.29 13.76
N GLU A 127 11.36 -22.33 14.57
CA GLU A 127 12.68 -22.39 15.21
C GLU A 127 12.71 -23.39 16.38
N GLU A 128 13.90 -23.84 16.79
CA GLU A 128 14.05 -24.90 17.81
C GLU A 128 13.41 -24.60 19.16
N LYS A 129 13.47 -23.34 19.59
CA LYS A 129 12.93 -22.87 20.88
C LYS A 129 11.62 -22.12 20.71
N GLU A 130 11.05 -22.11 19.51
CA GLU A 130 9.85 -21.35 19.19
C GLU A 130 8.59 -22.17 19.42
N THR A 131 7.66 -21.59 20.17
CA THR A 131 6.35 -22.20 20.37
C THR A 131 5.55 -22.25 19.07
N LEU A 132 4.69 -23.25 18.93
CA LEU A 132 3.79 -23.37 17.78
C LEU A 132 2.96 -22.09 17.55
N ARG A 133 2.49 -21.45 18.63
CA ARG A 133 1.71 -20.22 18.56
C ARG A 133 2.51 -19.07 17.94
N THR A 134 3.76 -18.88 18.39
CA THR A 134 4.64 -17.83 17.87
C THR A 134 4.95 -18.06 16.39
N TYR A 135 5.21 -19.32 16.01
CA TYR A 135 5.43 -19.70 14.61
C TYR A 135 4.21 -19.37 13.73
N VAL A 136 3.01 -19.83 14.13
CA VAL A 136 1.77 -19.57 13.39
C VAL A 136 1.48 -18.08 13.27
N GLN A 137 1.75 -17.29 14.32
CA GLN A 137 1.63 -15.84 14.27
C GLN A 137 2.55 -15.23 13.21
N ARG A 138 3.85 -15.60 13.20
CA ARG A 138 4.79 -15.11 12.17
C ARG A 138 4.36 -15.52 10.76
N PHE A 139 3.94 -16.78 10.59
CA PHE A 139 3.46 -17.28 9.30
C PHE A 139 2.25 -16.47 8.82
N ASN A 140 1.25 -16.27 9.68
CA ASN A 140 0.05 -15.49 9.34
C ASN A 140 0.38 -14.04 8.99
N THR A 141 1.31 -13.40 9.70
CA THR A 141 1.78 -12.05 9.34
C THR A 141 2.38 -12.03 7.93
N ALA A 142 3.19 -13.02 7.57
CA ALA A 142 3.79 -13.09 6.24
C ALA A 142 2.76 -13.39 5.13
N VAL A 143 1.70 -14.15 5.43
CA VAL A 143 0.59 -14.40 4.49
C VAL A 143 -0.10 -13.09 4.08
N LEU A 144 -0.22 -12.12 4.98
CA LEU A 144 -0.83 -10.81 4.68
C LEU A 144 -0.02 -9.97 3.67
N GLU A 145 1.27 -10.26 3.54
CA GLU A 145 2.16 -9.58 2.59
C GLU A 145 2.15 -10.22 1.20
N VAL A 146 1.49 -11.37 1.05
CA VAL A 146 1.35 -12.11 -0.21
C VAL A 146 -0.04 -11.83 -0.81
N PRO A 147 -0.15 -11.33 -2.05
CA PRO A 147 -1.43 -11.07 -2.68
C PRO A 147 -2.07 -12.38 -3.14
N THR A 148 -3.32 -12.62 -2.71
CA THR A 148 -4.19 -13.72 -3.16
C THR A 148 -3.50 -15.10 -3.22
N PRO A 149 -2.89 -15.58 -2.12
CA PRO A 149 -2.27 -16.89 -2.11
C PRO A 149 -3.32 -18.00 -2.23
N HIS A 150 -3.04 -19.00 -3.07
CA HIS A 150 -3.87 -20.20 -3.12
C HIS A 150 -3.78 -20.97 -1.79
N GLN A 151 -4.93 -21.43 -1.31
CA GLN A 151 -5.06 -22.11 -0.02
C GLN A 151 -4.16 -23.34 0.10
N GLU A 152 -4.08 -24.16 -0.96
CA GLU A 152 -3.20 -25.34 -1.01
C GLU A 152 -1.72 -24.98 -0.81
N VAL A 153 -1.31 -23.81 -1.32
CA VAL A 153 0.07 -23.30 -1.16
C VAL A 153 0.30 -22.84 0.28
N LEU A 154 -0.68 -22.19 0.91
CA LEU A 154 -0.60 -21.80 2.32
C LEU A 154 -0.46 -23.03 3.22
N VAL A 155 -1.31 -24.04 3.02
CA VAL A 155 -1.28 -25.29 3.79
C VAL A 155 0.07 -25.99 3.60
N SER A 156 0.53 -26.13 2.35
CA SER A 156 1.79 -26.79 2.04
C SER A 156 2.99 -26.06 2.67
N ALA A 157 3.04 -24.73 2.55
CA ALA A 157 4.11 -23.93 3.12
C ALA A 157 4.12 -23.99 4.65
N LEU A 158 2.94 -23.94 5.30
CA LEU A 158 2.84 -24.05 6.74
C LEU A 158 3.31 -25.43 7.24
N ILE A 159 2.84 -26.52 6.62
CA ILE A 159 3.23 -27.89 6.98
C ILE A 159 4.74 -28.08 6.81
N GLN A 160 5.31 -27.61 5.70
CA GLN A 160 6.75 -27.70 5.45
C GLN A 160 7.57 -26.83 6.42
N GLY A 161 6.97 -25.81 7.02
CA GLY A 161 7.62 -24.97 8.02
C GLY A 161 7.57 -25.51 9.44
N LEU A 162 6.64 -26.42 9.75
CA LEU A 162 6.51 -27.02 11.08
C LEU A 162 7.70 -27.91 11.44
N ARG A 163 8.07 -27.92 12.72
CA ARG A 163 8.92 -28.99 13.28
C ARG A 163 8.10 -30.25 13.49
N GLY A 164 8.79 -31.39 13.52
CA GLY A 164 8.17 -32.67 13.90
C GLY A 164 7.49 -32.57 15.26
N GLY A 165 6.29 -33.14 15.37
CA GLY A 165 5.46 -33.09 16.58
C GLY A 165 3.99 -33.42 16.30
N PRO A 166 3.12 -33.36 17.32
CA PRO A 166 1.73 -33.83 17.23
C PRO A 166 0.92 -33.19 16.10
N LEU A 167 1.10 -31.88 15.87
CA LEU A 167 0.42 -31.18 14.78
C LEU A 167 0.91 -31.65 13.41
N PHE A 168 2.23 -31.71 13.21
CA PHE A 168 2.83 -32.18 11.96
C PHE A 168 2.37 -33.61 11.64
N GLU A 169 2.42 -34.51 12.62
CA GLU A 169 1.96 -35.89 12.44
C GLU A 169 0.46 -35.97 12.10
N SER A 170 -0.36 -35.15 12.75
CA SER A 170 -1.80 -35.07 12.47
C SER A 170 -2.06 -34.63 11.03
N LEU A 171 -1.36 -33.59 10.57
CA LEU A 171 -1.52 -33.02 9.23
C LEU A 171 -0.98 -33.94 8.12
N VAL A 172 0.07 -34.71 8.39
CA VAL A 172 0.55 -35.74 7.44
C VAL A 172 -0.44 -36.90 7.33
N LYS A 173 -1.02 -37.35 8.46
CA LYS A 173 -2.00 -38.45 8.48
C LYS A 173 -3.34 -38.05 7.87
N ARG A 174 -3.75 -36.80 8.06
CA ARG A 174 -4.98 -36.22 7.52
C ARG A 174 -4.64 -34.87 6.89
N PRO A 175 -4.27 -34.85 5.60
CA PRO A 175 -4.00 -33.61 4.90
C PRO A 175 -5.24 -32.72 4.96
N ALA A 176 -5.09 -31.55 5.56
CA ALA A 176 -6.12 -30.53 5.49
C ALA A 176 -6.10 -29.91 4.09
N ILE A 177 -7.28 -29.64 3.54
CA ILE A 177 -7.44 -28.92 2.27
C ILE A 177 -7.65 -27.42 2.56
N ASP A 178 -8.07 -27.10 3.78
CA ASP A 178 -8.41 -25.76 4.21
C ASP A 178 -7.43 -25.12 5.19
N PHE A 179 -7.07 -23.87 4.92
CA PHE A 179 -6.10 -23.16 5.74
C PHE A 179 -6.68 -22.83 7.13
N LEU A 180 -7.97 -22.52 7.22
CA LEU A 180 -8.63 -22.28 8.50
C LEU A 180 -8.73 -23.57 9.31
N ASP A 181 -8.95 -24.72 8.67
CA ASP A 181 -8.94 -26.02 9.34
C ASP A 181 -7.56 -26.31 9.97
N VAL A 182 -6.48 -25.94 9.28
CA VAL A 182 -5.12 -26.09 9.83
C VAL A 182 -4.90 -25.17 11.03
N LEU A 183 -5.34 -23.91 10.93
CA LEU A 183 -5.26 -22.97 12.05
C LEU A 183 -6.06 -23.46 13.26
N ALA A 184 -7.28 -23.97 13.07
CA ALA A 184 -8.09 -24.55 14.14
C ALA A 184 -7.41 -25.78 14.78
N CYS A 185 -6.70 -26.61 14.01
CA CYS A 185 -5.90 -27.70 14.56
C CYS A 185 -4.76 -27.19 15.47
N THR A 186 -4.15 -26.06 15.13
CA THR A 186 -3.06 -25.48 15.95
C THR A 186 -3.54 -25.06 17.34
N GLU A 187 -4.76 -24.52 17.44
CA GLU A 187 -5.39 -24.13 18.70
C GLU A 187 -5.73 -25.35 19.57
N LYS A 188 -6.27 -26.40 18.95
CA LYS A 188 -6.59 -27.67 19.64
C LYS A 188 -5.34 -28.34 20.22
N VAL A 189 -4.22 -28.35 19.50
CA VAL A 189 -2.95 -28.92 19.99
C VAL A 189 -2.42 -28.11 21.18
N HIS A 190 -2.63 -26.79 21.20
CA HIS A 190 -2.28 -25.95 22.34
C HIS A 190 -3.14 -26.24 23.59
N GLU A 191 -4.44 -26.56 23.43
CA GLU A 191 -5.29 -26.99 24.53
C GLU A 191 -4.94 -28.39 25.05
N PHE A 192 -4.68 -29.35 24.16
CA PHE A 192 -4.26 -30.69 24.54
C PHE A 192 -2.89 -30.71 25.23
N GLY A 193 -1.96 -29.83 24.83
CA GLY A 193 -0.66 -29.66 25.50
C GLY A 193 -0.77 -29.18 26.94
N ARG A 194 -1.80 -28.37 27.28
CA ARG A 194 -2.09 -27.97 28.67
C ARG A 194 -2.70 -29.10 29.50
N CYS A 195 -3.40 -30.04 28.86
CA CYS A 195 -4.01 -31.18 29.54
C CYS A 195 -2.97 -32.25 29.96
N LEU A 196 -1.82 -32.33 29.28
CA LEU A 196 -0.74 -33.25 29.63
C LEU A 196 0.18 -32.75 30.75
N VAL A 197 0.24 -31.44 31.01
CA VAL A 197 1.04 -30.87 32.12
C VAL A 197 0.29 -30.92 33.45
N GLY A 198 -1.04 -31.17 33.45
CA GLY A 198 -1.88 -31.22 34.65
C GLY A 198 -2.13 -32.62 35.23
N LYS A 199 -1.38 -33.66 34.83
CA LYS A 199 -1.54 -35.04 35.34
C LYS A 199 -0.25 -35.66 35.85
N THR A 200 0.53 -34.88 36.59
CA THR A 200 1.55 -35.41 37.50
C THR A 200 1.48 -34.65 38.81
N GLU A 201 0.58 -35.08 39.69
CA GLU A 201 0.76 -35.32 41.13
C GLU A 201 -0.56 -35.81 41.77
#